data_AF-A0A126ZHB5-F1
#
_entry.id   AF-A0A126ZHB5-F1
#
_cell.length_a   1.000
_cell.length_b   1.000
_cell.length_c   1.000
_cell.angle_alpha   90.00
_cell.angle_beta   90.00
_cell.angle_gamma   90.00
#
_symmetry.space_group_name_H-M   'P 1'
#
loop_
_entity.id
_entity.type
_entity.pdbx_description
1 polymer ?
#
loop_
_entity_poly.entity_id
_entity_poly.type
_entity_poly.pdbx_seq_one_letter_code
_entity_poly.pdbx_strand_id
1 'polypeptide(L)' 'MVSAALVLGCAASYALTHPNFQSAEQLLQAAIGHVRGAQQANGPTFGGHAARAIELMQQAQQEISISDEYHRGIRY' A
#
# COMPACT_ATOMS: atom_id res chain seq x y z
N MET A 1 13.41 16.48 -28.55
CA MET A 1 13.62 16.60 -27.09
C MET A 1 12.32 16.18 -26.43
N VAL A 2 12.30 15.09 -25.66
CA VAL A 2 11.07 14.59 -25.01
C VAL A 2 11.02 15.17 -23.60
N SER A 3 10.09 16.09 -23.37
CA SER A 3 9.82 16.66 -22.04
C SER A 3 9.04 15.64 -21.21
N ALA A 4 9.73 15.00 -20.26
CA ALA A 4 9.08 14.21 -19.22
C ALA A 4 8.58 15.15 -18.11
N ALA A 5 7.28 15.47 -18.13
CA ALA A 5 6.64 16.17 -17.03
C ALA A 5 6.52 15.22 -15.83
N LEU A 6 7.33 15.43 -14.80
CA LEU A 6 7.18 14.80 -13.49
C LEU A 6 5.91 15.37 -12.83
N VAL A 7 4.80 14.64 -12.93
CA VAL A 7 3.63 14.88 -12.08
C VAL A 7 3.98 14.37 -10.69
N LEU A 8 4.43 15.28 -9.82
CA LEU A 8 4.45 15.07 -8.39
C LEU A 8 3.00 15.04 -7.90
N GLY A 9 2.39 13.86 -7.95
CA GLY A 9 1.16 13.58 -7.22
C GLY A 9 1.50 13.61 -5.74
N CYS A 10 1.17 14.70 -5.05
CA CYS A 10 1.09 14.68 -3.60
C CYS A 10 0.03 13.65 -3.23
N ALA A 11 0.46 12.45 -2.85
CA ALA A 11 -0.41 11.51 -2.16
C ALA A 11 -0.81 12.22 -0.87
N ALA A 12 -2.01 12.80 -0.86
CA ALA A 12 -2.63 13.22 0.39
C ALA A 12 -2.72 11.96 1.23
N SER A 13 -1.81 11.82 2.20
CA SER A 13 -1.90 10.82 3.24
C SER A 13 -3.12 11.18 4.06
N TYR A 14 -4.28 10.65 3.66
CA TYR A 14 -5.48 10.68 4.47
C TYR A 14 -5.11 10.00 5.79
N ALA A 15 -5.08 10.78 6.87
CA ALA A 15 -4.97 10.20 8.18
C ALA A 15 -6.24 9.39 8.43
N LEU A 16 -6.10 8.07 8.52
CA LEU A 16 -7.19 7.18 8.91
C LEU A 16 -7.71 7.61 10.28
N THR A 17 -9.03 7.63 10.43
CA THR A 17 -9.68 8.15 11.64
C THR A 17 -9.80 7.07 12.72
N HIS A 18 -9.73 5.79 12.34
CA HIS A 18 -9.79 4.66 13.26
C HIS A 18 -8.38 4.13 13.62
N PRO A 19 -7.97 4.11 14.89
CA PRO A 19 -6.63 3.67 15.31
C PRO A 19 -6.27 2.23 14.91
N ASN A 20 -7.26 1.33 14.87
CA ASN A 20 -7.05 -0.05 14.44
C ASN A 20 -6.73 -0.14 12.95
N PHE A 21 -7.37 0.69 12.11
CA PHE A 21 -7.07 0.78 10.68
C PHE A 21 -5.71 1.41 10.42
N GLN A 22 -5.36 2.47 11.17
CA GLN A 22 -4.02 3.05 11.11
C GLN A 22 -2.93 2.03 11.47
N SER A 23 -3.15 1.25 12.53
CA SER A 23 -2.22 0.19 12.94
C SER A 23 -2.11 -0.90 11.87
N ALA A 24 -3.22 -1.30 11.26
CA ALA A 24 -3.23 -2.28 10.18
C ALA A 24 -2.46 -1.80 8.95
N GLU A 25 -2.60 -0.53 8.54
CA GLU A 25 -1.79 0.02 7.44
C GLU A 25 -0.30 0.05 7.75
N GLN A 26 0.10 0.44 8.96
CA GLN A 26 1.51 0.43 9.37
C GLN A 26 2.11 -0.99 9.30
N LEU A 27 1.36 -1.99 9.75
CA LEU A 27 1.76 -3.39 9.68
C LEU A 27 1.86 -3.89 8.23
N LEU A 28 0.91 -3.51 7.36
CA LEU A 28 0.96 -3.84 5.93
C LEU A 28 2.16 -3.19 5.24
N GLN A 29 2.48 -1.93 5.55
CA GLN A 29 3.65 -1.25 5.00
C GLN A 29 4.96 -1.92 5.44
N ALA A 30 5.07 -2.28 6.72
CA ALA A 30 6.21 -3.04 7.23
C ALA A 30 6.34 -4.41 6.52
N ALA A 31 5.24 -5.14 6.39
CA ALA A 31 5.20 -6.43 5.70
C ALA A 31 5.63 -6.32 4.22
N ILE A 32 5.15 -5.31 3.49
CA ILE A 32 5.59 -5.02 2.11
C ILE A 32 7.10 -4.77 2.06
N GLY A 33 7.62 -3.99 3.01
CA GLY A 33 9.06 -3.73 3.14
C GLY A 33 9.87 -5.03 3.30
N HIS A 34 9.43 -5.92 4.19
CA HIS A 34 10.07 -7.22 4.41
C HIS A 34 10.02 -8.12 3.18
N VAL A 35 8.87 -8.21 2.50
CA VAL A 35 8.74 -9.03 1.29
C VAL A 35 9.60 -8.49 0.15
N ARG A 36 9.63 -7.16 -0.06
CA ARG A 36 10.52 -6.53 -1.04
C ARG A 36 11.99 -6.77 -0.71
N GLY A 37 12.37 -6.65 0.56
CA GLY A 37 13.73 -6.94 1.02
C GLY A 37 14.13 -8.39 0.74
N ALA A 38 13.22 -9.34 0.99
CA ALA A 38 13.45 -10.75 0.65
C ALA A 38 13.65 -10.94 -0.87
N GLN A 39 12.84 -10.31 -1.72
CA GLN A 39 13.00 -10.37 -3.18
C GLN A 39 14.33 -9.76 -3.65
N GLN A 40 14.73 -8.64 -3.07
CA GLN A 40 16.00 -8.00 -3.42
C GLN A 40 17.20 -8.85 -3.01
N ALA A 41 17.15 -9.48 -1.84
CA ALA A 41 18.24 -10.30 -1.33
C ALA A 41 18.35 -11.67 -2.01
N ASN A 42 17.23 -12.26 -2.43
CA ASN A 42 17.19 -13.65 -2.93
C ASN A 42 16.83 -13.77 -4.42
N GLY A 43 16.61 -12.64 -5.12
CA GLY A 43 16.21 -12.63 -6.51
C GLY A 43 14.79 -13.17 -6.76
N PRO A 44 14.43 -13.50 -8.02
CA PRO A 44 13.09 -13.94 -8.40
C PRO A 44 12.72 -15.37 -7.96
N THR A 45 13.35 -15.90 -6.91
CA THR A 45 13.29 -17.30 -6.47
C THR A 45 11.97 -17.70 -5.80
N PHE A 46 11.07 -16.74 -5.54
CA PHE A 46 9.78 -16.98 -4.91
C PHE A 46 8.65 -17.32 -5.90
N GLY A 47 8.95 -17.64 -7.16
CA GLY A 47 7.95 -18.07 -8.15
C GLY A 47 6.85 -17.04 -8.44
N GLY A 48 7.14 -15.75 -8.25
CA GLY A 48 6.15 -14.67 -8.39
C GLY A 48 5.23 -14.46 -7.20
N HIS A 49 5.23 -15.35 -6.20
CA HIS A 49 4.35 -15.23 -5.02
C HIS A 49 4.67 -14.00 -4.16
N ALA A 50 5.94 -13.62 -4.05
CA ALA A 50 6.33 -12.43 -3.31
C ALA A 50 5.78 -11.13 -3.94
N ALA A 51 5.80 -11.03 -5.27
CA ALA A 51 5.19 -9.90 -5.99
C ALA A 51 3.67 -9.88 -5.77
N ARG A 52 3.00 -11.03 -5.94
CA ARG A 52 1.56 -11.16 -5.69
C ARG A 52 1.17 -10.84 -4.25
N ALA A 53 1.99 -11.21 -3.27
CA ALA A 53 1.76 -10.87 -1.87
C ALA A 53 1.78 -9.35 -1.66
N ILE A 54 2.74 -8.65 -2.27
CA ILE A 54 2.81 -7.18 -2.23
C ILE A 54 1.55 -6.56 -2.85
N GLU A 55 1.12 -7.04 -4.01
CA GLU A 55 -0.10 -6.55 -4.68
C GLU A 55 -1.34 -6.71 -3.77
N LEU A 56 -1.52 -7.88 -3.16
CA LEU A 56 -2.64 -8.12 -2.24
C LEU A 56 -2.58 -7.23 -0.99
N MET A 57 -1.39 -6.99 -0.43
CA MET A 57 -1.22 -6.07 0.71
C MET A 57 -1.49 -4.61 0.33
N GLN A 58 -1.21 -4.22 -0.91
CA GLN A 58 -1.56 -2.90 -1.43
C GLN A 58 -3.07 -2.75 -1.65
N GLN A 59 -3.73 -3.78 -2.18
CA GLN A 59 -5.19 -3.83 -2.27
C GLN A 59 -5.84 -3.76 -0.89
N ALA A 60 -5.29 -4.47 0.11
CA ALA A 60 -5.78 -4.40 1.48
C ALA A 60 -5.68 -3.00 2.09
N GLN A 61 -4.58 -2.26 1.87
CA GLN A 61 -4.46 -0.85 2.29
C GLN A 61 -5.56 0.01 1.67
N GLN A 62 -5.81 -0.18 0.37
CA GLN A 62 -6.87 0.54 -0.32
C GLN A 62 -8.26 0.26 0.28
N GLU A 63 -8.58 -0.99 0.56
CA GLU A 63 -9.84 -1.36 1.20
C GLU A 63 -9.97 -0.81 2.63
N ILE A 64 -8.88 -0.75 3.39
CA ILE A 64 -8.86 -0.11 4.72
C ILE A 64 -9.21 1.37 4.63
N SER A 65 -8.61 2.09 3.68
CA SER A 65 -8.94 3.51 3.42
C SER A 65 -10.39 3.69 3.03
N ILE A 66 -10.89 2.85 2.11
CA ILE A 66 -12.28 2.88 1.66
C ILE A 66 -13.24 2.61 2.83
N SER A 67 -12.90 1.67 3.69
CA SER A 67 -13.70 1.34 4.88
C SER A 67 -13.77 2.51 5.87
N ASP A 68 -12.64 3.19 6.11
CA ASP A 68 -12.61 4.41 6.94
C ASP A 68 -13.46 5.54 6.34
N GLU A 69 -13.33 5.77 5.02
CA GLU A 69 -14.12 6.77 4.28
C GLU A 69 -15.63 6.46 4.34
N TYR A 70 -16.01 5.20 4.12
CA TYR A 70 -17.41 4.76 4.16
C TYR A 70 -18.01 4.92 5.56
N HIS A 71 -17.27 4.52 6.60
CA HIS A 71 -17.71 4.72 7.98
C HIS A 71 -17.92 6.19 8.32
N ARG A 72 -17.09 7.08 7.77
CA ARG A 72 -17.19 8.53 7.95
C ARG A 72 -18.28 9.18 7.09
N GLY A 73 -18.93 8.42 6.22
CA GLY A 73 -19.91 8.95 5.27
C GLY A 73 -19.32 9.85 4.19
N ILE A 74 -18.02 9.71 3.89
CA ILE A 74 -17.33 10.43 2.80
C ILE A 74 -17.56 9.72 1.46
N ARG A 75 -17.74 8.40 1.50
CA ARG A 75 -17.94 7.54 0.35
C ARG A 75 -19.27 6.81 0.47
N TYR A 76 -20.03 6.74 -0.62
CA TYR A 76 -21.39 6.18 -0.70
C TYR A 76 -21.47 5.01 -1.66
#